data_AF-A0A7S1J762-F1
#
_entry.id   AF-A0A7S1J762-F1
#
_cell.length_a   1.000
_cell.length_b   1.000
_cell.length_c   1.000
_cell.angle_alpha   90.00
_cell.angle_beta   90.00
_cell.angle_gamma   90.00
#
_symmetry.space_group_name_H-M   'P 1'
#
loop_
_entity.id
_entity.type
_entity.pdbx_description
1 polymer ?
#
loop_
_entity_poly.entity_id
_entity_poly.type
_entity_poly.pdbx_seq_one_letter_code
_entity_poly.pdbx_strand_id
1 'polypeptide(L)'
;RRHITLIQGPPGTGKTETITGMVLFVQYVYKTIEAKGCLRPRGYEQPTRILICSPSNVAIDNVLERLVQHPSLQGCVVRIGDSKASNPKIHPFTIDALLSKMGRRSDRDNRVDLLNIRPIALCTLNSSSLEYALSSDPYDVLIVDEASQATELSTLIPF
;
A
#
# COMPACT_ATOMS: atom_id res chain seq x y z
N ARG A 1 1.88 15.70 15.09
CA ARG A 1 2.97 14.76 15.44
C ARG A 1 2.71 13.45 14.71
N ARG A 2 3.71 12.89 14.04
CA ARG A 2 3.63 11.52 13.50
C ARG A 2 3.97 10.56 14.64
N HIS A 3 3.15 9.54 14.84
CA HIS A 3 3.37 8.51 15.85
C HIS A 3 4.10 7.34 15.21
N ILE A 4 5.10 6.81 15.91
CA ILE A 4 5.84 5.61 15.49
C ILE A 4 5.45 4.48 16.44
N THR A 5 5.08 3.34 15.87
CA THR A 5 4.77 2.11 16.60
C THR A 5 5.67 1.01 16.07
N LEU A 6 6.30 0.26 16.97
CA LEU A 6 7.11 -0.90 16.63
C LEU A 6 6.36 -2.18 16.99
N ILE A 7 6.27 -3.10 16.04
CA ILE A 7 5.69 -4.43 16.23
C ILE A 7 6.80 -5.44 16.04
N GLN A 8 7.19 -6.12 17.12
CA GLN A 8 8.21 -7.17 17.07
C GLN A 8 7.55 -8.54 16.98
N GLY A 9 7.93 -9.32 15.96
CA GLY A 9 7.46 -10.69 15.77
C GLY A 9 8.60 -11.63 15.41
N PRO A 10 8.95 -12.62 16.26
CA PRO A 10 9.86 -13.71 15.91
C PRO A 10 9.48 -14.44 14.59
N PRO A 11 10.35 -15.34 14.08
CA PRO A 11 9.99 -16.17 12.92
C PRO A 11 8.70 -16.96 13.18
N GLY A 12 7.78 -16.95 12.21
CA GLY A 12 6.52 -17.70 12.29
C GLY A 12 5.39 -17.05 13.10
N THR A 13 5.55 -15.84 13.65
CA THR A 13 4.52 -15.20 14.50
C THR A 13 3.48 -14.37 13.73
N GLY A 14 3.31 -14.61 12.43
CA GLY A 14 2.25 -13.98 11.65
C GLY A 14 2.37 -12.46 11.43
N LYS A 15 3.59 -11.94 11.22
CA LYS A 15 3.80 -10.50 10.93
C LYS A 15 2.99 -10.04 9.70
N THR A 16 3.06 -10.79 8.62
CA THR A 16 2.35 -10.50 7.37
C THR A 16 0.82 -10.60 7.55
N GLU A 17 0.36 -11.58 8.33
CA GLU A 17 -1.04 -11.71 8.75
C GLU A 17 -1.49 -10.52 9.61
N THR A 18 -0.62 -10.02 10.48
CA THR A 18 -0.88 -8.82 11.29
C THR A 18 -1.03 -7.58 10.40
N ILE A 19 -0.14 -7.38 9.42
CA ILE A 19 -0.25 -6.30 8.42
C ILE A 19 -1.59 -6.39 7.68
N THR A 20 -1.96 -7.59 7.24
CA THR A 20 -3.23 -7.86 6.53
C THR A 20 -4.43 -7.48 7.41
N GLY A 21 -4.43 -7.91 8.67
CA GLY A 21 -5.46 -7.56 9.65
C GLY A 21 -5.56 -6.07 9.92
N MET A 22 -4.43 -5.36 10.01
CA MET A 22 -4.41 -3.90 10.17
C MET A 22 -5.04 -3.18 8.98
N VAL A 23 -4.67 -3.57 7.75
CA VAL A 23 -5.24 -2.98 6.53
C VAL A 23 -6.75 -3.22 6.45
N LEU A 24 -7.19 -4.46 6.72
CA LEU A 24 -8.62 -4.80 6.75
C LEU A 24 -9.37 -4.00 7.80
N PHE A 25 -8.81 -3.85 9.00
CA PHE A 25 -9.41 -3.09 10.08
C PHE A 25 -9.57 -1.61 9.70
N VAL A 26 -8.53 -0.98 9.15
CA VAL A 26 -8.61 0.41 8.69
C VAL A 26 -9.68 0.59 7.61
N GLN A 27 -9.74 -0.33 6.64
CA GLN A 27 -10.74 -0.30 5.58
C GLN A 27 -12.17 -0.54 6.11
N TYR A 28 -12.34 -1.43 7.09
CA TYR A 28 -13.62 -1.67 7.74
C TYR A 28 -14.11 -0.43 8.52
N VAL A 29 -13.23 0.20 9.30
CA VAL A 29 -13.54 1.42 10.04
C VAL A 29 -13.91 2.54 9.07
N TYR A 30 -13.17 2.71 7.98
CA TYR A 30 -13.47 3.68 6.92
C TYR A 30 -14.90 3.50 6.38
N LYS A 31 -15.24 2.29 5.91
CA LYS A 31 -16.56 2.00 5.33
C LYS A 31 -17.69 2.18 6.34
N THR A 32 -17.44 1.86 7.61
CA THR A 32 -18.44 2.01 8.68
C THR A 32 -18.74 3.48 8.97
N ILE A 33 -17.73 4.35 8.97
CA ILE A 33 -17.90 5.79 9.18
C ILE A 33 -18.60 6.42 7.98
N GLU A 34 -18.18 6.05 6.76
CA GLU A 34 -18.78 6.51 5.50
C GLU A 34 -20.27 6.15 5.42
N ALA A 35 -20.64 4.89 5.71
CA ALA A 35 -22.03 4.43 5.66
C ALA A 35 -22.94 5.15 6.67
N LYS A 36 -22.40 5.65 7.78
CA LYS A 36 -23.17 6.38 8.80
C LYS A 36 -23.35 7.86 8.48
N GLY A 37 -22.79 8.36 7.37
CA GLY A 37 -22.83 9.78 7.02
C GLY A 37 -22.17 10.68 8.07
N CYS A 38 -21.34 10.12 8.95
CA CYS A 38 -20.66 10.89 9.97
C CYS A 38 -19.57 11.75 9.31
N LEU A 39 -19.68 13.08 9.44
CA LEU A 39 -18.61 14.01 9.07
C LEU A 39 -17.32 13.56 9.76
N ARG A 40 -16.28 13.33 8.98
CA ARG A 40 -15.01 12.86 9.53
C ARG A 40 -14.39 13.94 10.41
N PRO A 41 -13.64 13.59 11.47
CA PRO A 41 -12.98 14.55 12.36
C PRO A 41 -11.95 15.50 11.70
N ARG A 42 -11.81 15.47 10.36
CA ARG A 42 -10.86 16.27 9.58
C ARG A 42 -11.41 16.81 8.25
N GLY A 43 -12.71 16.68 7.94
CA GLY A 43 -13.25 17.13 6.64
C GLY A 43 -12.71 16.37 5.41
N TYR A 44 -11.99 15.26 5.60
CA TYR A 44 -11.50 14.42 4.51
C TYR A 44 -12.64 13.56 3.95
N GLU A 45 -13.04 13.83 2.71
CA GLU A 45 -13.98 12.99 1.93
C GLU A 45 -13.33 11.68 1.45
N GLN A 46 -11.99 11.57 1.50
CA GLN A 46 -11.22 10.54 0.80
C GLN A 46 -10.87 9.31 1.67
N PRO A 47 -10.70 8.11 1.10
CA PRO A 47 -10.19 6.92 1.79
C PRO A 47 -8.90 7.13 2.54
N THR A 48 -8.78 6.49 3.72
CA THR A 48 -7.52 6.44 4.46
C THR A 48 -6.46 5.83 3.56
N ARG A 49 -5.42 6.59 3.25
CA ARG A 49 -4.34 6.17 2.36
C ARG A 49 -3.28 5.42 3.16
N ILE A 50 -2.94 4.22 2.70
CA ILE A 50 -1.94 3.34 3.34
C ILE A 50 -0.80 3.07 2.37
N LEU A 51 0.43 3.36 2.77
CA LEU A 51 1.64 2.96 2.07
C LEU A 51 2.28 1.80 2.81
N ILE A 52 2.50 0.70 2.12
CA ILE A 52 3.19 -0.48 2.66
C ILE A 52 4.51 -0.65 1.92
N CYS A 53 5.60 -0.65 2.68
CA CYS A 53 6.95 -0.80 2.15
C CYS A 53 7.66 -2.01 2.75
N SER A 54 8.63 -2.52 2.00
CA SER A 54 9.59 -3.51 2.49
C SER A 54 10.95 -3.31 1.81
N PRO A 55 12.08 -3.69 2.41
CA PRO A 55 13.36 -3.73 1.69
C PRO A 55 13.39 -4.77 0.56
N SER A 56 12.47 -5.75 0.53
CA SER A 56 12.47 -6.86 -0.43
C SER A 56 11.23 -6.90 -1.32
N ASN A 57 11.42 -7.12 -2.62
CA ASN A 57 10.33 -7.40 -3.57
C ASN A 57 9.53 -8.64 -3.15
N VAL A 58 10.21 -9.70 -2.69
CA VAL A 58 9.55 -10.95 -2.28
C VAL A 58 8.65 -10.73 -1.07
N ALA A 59 9.12 -9.95 -0.09
CA ALA A 59 8.35 -9.67 1.12
C ALA A 59 7.08 -8.86 0.80
N ILE A 60 7.20 -7.79 -0.01
CA ILE A 60 6.03 -6.99 -0.38
C ILE A 60 5.04 -7.77 -1.27
N ASP A 61 5.54 -8.66 -2.14
CA ASP A 61 4.69 -9.52 -2.95
C ASP A 61 3.93 -10.56 -2.08
N ASN A 62 4.57 -11.07 -1.01
CA ASN A 62 3.92 -11.95 -0.02
C ASN A 62 2.83 -11.25 0.80
N VAL A 63 3.03 -9.96 1.13
CA VAL A 63 1.98 -9.12 1.74
C VAL A 63 0.83 -8.96 0.75
N LEU A 64 1.14 -8.58 -0.48
CA LEU A 64 0.13 -8.35 -1.52
C LEU A 64 -0.71 -9.61 -1.80
N GLU A 65 -0.08 -10.77 -1.91
CA GLU A 65 -0.77 -12.04 -2.13
C GLU A 65 -1.81 -12.33 -1.04
N ARG A 66 -1.53 -11.98 0.23
CA ARG A 66 -2.50 -12.11 1.33
C ARG A 66 -3.61 -11.06 1.25
N LEU A 67 -3.26 -9.80 0.97
CA LEU A 67 -4.28 -8.74 0.85
C LEU A 67 -5.30 -9.04 -0.24
N VAL A 68 -4.86 -9.53 -1.41
CA VAL A 68 -5.75 -9.78 -2.56
C VAL A 68 -6.62 -11.03 -2.41
N GLN A 69 -6.33 -11.90 -1.43
CA GLN A 69 -7.27 -12.96 -1.03
C GLN A 69 -8.56 -12.40 -0.44
N HIS A 70 -8.59 -11.12 -0.04
CA HIS A 70 -9.78 -10.43 0.41
C HIS A 70 -10.41 -9.64 -0.76
N PRO A 71 -11.59 -10.03 -1.27
CA PRO A 71 -12.23 -9.36 -2.41
C PRO A 71 -12.46 -7.87 -2.21
N SER A 72 -12.68 -7.46 -0.96
CA SER A 72 -12.90 -6.06 -0.57
C SER A 72 -11.66 -5.17 -0.76
N LEU A 73 -10.46 -5.73 -0.91
CA LEU A 73 -9.19 -5.02 -1.08
C LEU A 73 -8.69 -5.02 -2.53
N GLN A 74 -9.14 -5.94 -3.38
CA GLN A 74 -8.63 -6.08 -4.76
C GLN A 74 -8.79 -4.80 -5.59
N GLY A 75 -9.86 -4.04 -5.34
CA GLY A 75 -10.12 -2.74 -5.97
C GLY A 75 -9.41 -1.56 -5.32
N CYS A 76 -8.71 -1.76 -4.19
CA CYS A 76 -8.09 -0.70 -3.40
C CYS A 76 -6.55 -0.73 -3.47
N VAL A 77 -5.96 -1.87 -3.80
CA VAL A 77 -4.51 -2.08 -3.78
C VAL A 77 -3.84 -1.79 -5.13
N VAL A 78 -2.59 -1.34 -5.10
CA VAL A 78 -1.70 -1.19 -6.26
C VAL A 78 -0.25 -1.48 -5.87
N ARG A 79 0.46 -2.23 -6.72
CA ARG A 79 1.88 -2.55 -6.58
C ARG A 79 2.73 -1.69 -7.50
N ILE A 80 3.72 -0.99 -6.95
CA ILE A 80 4.58 -0.04 -7.67
C ILE A 80 6.02 -0.55 -7.64
N GLY A 81 6.67 -0.62 -8.81
CA GLY A 81 8.06 -1.05 -8.97
C GLY A 81 8.18 -2.07 -10.11
N ASP A 82 9.42 -2.39 -10.49
CA ASP A 82 9.68 -3.32 -11.60
C ASP A 82 9.22 -4.74 -11.23
N SER A 83 8.27 -5.26 -12.01
CA SER A 83 7.62 -6.57 -11.82
C SER A 83 8.29 -7.70 -12.59
N LYS A 84 9.48 -7.50 -13.16
CA LYS A 84 10.19 -8.50 -13.98
C LYS A 84 10.58 -9.80 -13.26
N ALA A 85 10.29 -9.93 -11.97
CA ALA A 85 10.38 -11.18 -11.21
C ALA A 85 9.13 -11.42 -10.33
N SER A 86 7.96 -10.89 -10.70
CA SER A 86 6.76 -10.95 -9.86
C SER A 86 6.09 -12.31 -9.90
N ASN A 87 5.66 -12.79 -8.74
CA ASN A 87 4.73 -13.91 -8.60
C ASN A 87 3.50 -13.70 -9.52
N PRO A 88 3.14 -14.65 -10.41
CA PRO A 88 2.05 -14.48 -11.37
C PRO A 88 0.70 -14.08 -10.74
N LYS A 89 0.48 -14.44 -9.47
CA LYS A 89 -0.73 -14.08 -8.72
C LYS A 89 -0.83 -12.59 -8.43
N ILE A 90 0.28 -11.88 -8.31
CA ILE A 90 0.30 -10.44 -8.01
C ILE A 90 0.39 -9.56 -9.25
N HIS A 91 0.80 -10.12 -10.39
CA HIS A 91 0.95 -9.38 -11.65
C HIS A 91 -0.31 -8.54 -12.01
N PRO A 92 -1.55 -9.03 -11.84
CA PRO A 92 -2.75 -8.23 -12.13
C PRO A 92 -2.92 -6.95 -11.29
N PHE A 93 -2.14 -6.79 -10.22
CA PHE A 93 -2.20 -5.68 -9.28
C PHE A 93 -1.02 -4.71 -9.42
N THR A 94 -0.12 -4.93 -10.38
CA THR A 94 0.95 -3.97 -10.70
C THR A 94 0.37 -2.75 -11.39
N ILE A 95 1.00 -1.60 -11.18
CA ILE A 95 0.54 -0.33 -11.76
C ILE A 95 0.39 -0.44 -13.29
N ASP A 96 1.35 -1.07 -13.98
CA ASP A 96 1.31 -1.21 -15.44
C ASP A 96 0.22 -2.19 -15.91
N ALA A 97 0.02 -3.30 -15.19
CA ALA A 97 -1.05 -4.25 -15.51
C ALA A 97 -2.44 -3.65 -15.29
N LEU A 98 -2.62 -2.86 -14.23
CA LEU A 98 -3.87 -2.15 -13.94
C LEU A 98 -4.16 -1.09 -15.00
N LEU A 99 -3.16 -0.30 -15.42
CA LEU A 99 -3.31 0.67 -16.51
C LEU A 99 -3.67 -0.02 -17.83
N SER A 100 -2.96 -1.09 -18.17
CA SER A 100 -3.26 -1.91 -19.35
C SER A 100 -4.70 -2.46 -19.32
N LYS A 101 -5.14 -2.98 -18.16
CA LYS A 101 -6.52 -3.47 -17.97
C LYS A 101 -7.58 -2.37 -18.13
N MET A 102 -7.24 -1.12 -17.82
CA MET A 102 -8.12 0.04 -18.02
C MET A 102 -8.01 0.65 -19.43
N GLY A 103 -7.19 0.09 -20.33
CA GLY A 103 -6.94 0.65 -21.65
C GLY A 103 -6.17 1.97 -21.64
N ARG A 104 -5.43 2.25 -20.54
CA ARG A 104 -4.67 3.48 -20.33
C ARG A 104 -3.18 3.24 -20.61
N ARG A 105 -2.49 4.28 -21.09
CA ARG A 105 -1.04 4.25 -21.29
C ARG A 105 -0.34 4.40 -19.93
N SER A 106 0.87 3.86 -19.81
CA SER A 106 1.71 4.03 -18.60
C SER A 106 2.49 5.35 -18.62
N ASP A 107 1.76 6.45 -18.80
CA ASP A 107 2.29 7.80 -18.65
C ASP A 107 2.07 8.32 -17.21
N ARG A 108 2.68 9.47 -16.91
CA ARG A 108 2.67 10.03 -15.56
C ARG A 108 1.26 10.29 -15.07
N ASP A 109 0.41 10.93 -15.87
CA ASP A 109 -0.92 11.38 -15.44
C ASP A 109 -1.81 10.18 -15.13
N ASN A 110 -1.78 9.17 -15.99
CA ASN A 110 -2.50 7.92 -15.75
C ASN A 110 -2.04 7.18 -14.49
N ARG A 111 -0.74 7.23 -14.17
CA ARG A 111 -0.21 6.66 -12.92
C ARG A 111 -0.73 7.43 -11.71
N VAL A 112 -0.71 8.77 -11.74
CA VAL A 112 -1.25 9.61 -10.65
C VAL A 112 -2.73 9.32 -10.42
N ASP A 113 -3.53 9.28 -11.49
CA ASP A 113 -4.96 8.93 -11.43
C ASP A 113 -5.17 7.57 -10.76
N LEU A 114 -4.39 6.56 -11.15
CA LEU A 114 -4.51 5.21 -10.60
C LEU A 114 -4.17 5.17 -9.10
N LEU A 115 -3.14 5.91 -8.67
CA LEU A 115 -2.77 6.00 -7.25
C LEU A 115 -3.83 6.73 -6.42
N ASN A 116 -4.53 7.71 -7.01
CA ASN A 116 -5.61 8.40 -6.35
C ASN A 116 -6.87 7.54 -6.18
N ILE A 117 -7.17 6.64 -7.13
CA ILE A 117 -8.29 5.70 -7.00
C ILE A 117 -7.94 4.44 -6.18
N ARG A 118 -6.66 4.14 -5.97
CA ARG A 118 -6.17 2.98 -5.20
C ARG A 118 -5.50 3.45 -3.90
N PRO A 119 -6.24 3.57 -2.78
CA PRO A 119 -5.72 4.16 -1.55
C PRO A 119 -4.64 3.33 -0.86
N ILE A 120 -4.39 2.09 -1.27
CA ILE A 120 -3.40 1.21 -0.66
C ILE A 120 -2.28 0.93 -1.66
N ALA A 121 -1.13 1.57 -1.47
CA ALA A 121 0.04 1.35 -2.31
C ALA A 121 1.04 0.41 -1.64
N LEU A 122 1.64 -0.46 -2.45
CA LEU A 122 2.66 -1.41 -2.03
C LEU A 122 3.91 -1.24 -2.89
N CYS A 123 5.07 -1.06 -2.28
CA CYS A 123 6.32 -0.90 -3.00
C CYS A 123 7.53 -1.32 -2.16
N THR A 124 8.73 -1.34 -2.75
CA THR A 124 9.94 -1.42 -1.93
C THR A 124 10.28 -0.06 -1.34
N LEU A 125 11.08 -0.02 -0.28
CA LEU A 125 11.55 1.24 0.33
C LEU A 125 12.16 2.19 -0.72
N ASN A 126 12.96 1.69 -1.66
CA ASN A 126 13.55 2.53 -2.71
C ASN A 126 12.50 3.01 -3.73
N SER A 127 11.55 2.14 -4.10
CA SER A 127 10.48 2.49 -5.03
C SER A 127 9.45 3.45 -4.44
N SER A 128 9.42 3.65 -3.12
CA SER A 128 8.52 4.61 -2.48
C SER A 128 8.80 6.05 -2.90
N SER A 129 10.06 6.39 -3.21
CA SER A 129 10.42 7.73 -3.73
C SER A 129 9.66 8.08 -5.02
N LEU A 130 9.48 7.10 -5.92
CA LEU A 130 8.69 7.27 -7.13
C LEU A 130 7.23 7.53 -6.79
N GLU A 131 6.70 6.86 -5.76
CA GLU A 131 5.33 7.07 -5.32
C GLU A 131 5.10 8.49 -4.78
N TYR A 132 6.01 8.99 -3.94
CA TYR A 132 5.96 10.38 -3.47
C TYR A 132 6.10 11.40 -4.61
N ALA A 133 6.85 11.06 -5.66
CA ALA A 133 6.97 11.91 -6.85
C ALA A 133 5.70 11.92 -7.74
N LEU A 134 4.84 10.91 -7.59
CA LEU A 134 3.61 10.73 -8.36
C LEU A 134 2.35 11.15 -7.59
N SER A 135 2.27 10.87 -6.28
CA SER A 135 1.09 11.16 -5.47
C SER A 135 0.96 12.65 -5.15
N SER A 136 -0.25 13.20 -5.35
CA SER A 136 -0.60 14.56 -4.92
C SER A 136 -0.86 14.67 -3.42
N ASP A 137 -1.31 13.57 -2.80
CA ASP A 137 -1.70 13.54 -1.39
C ASP A 137 -0.74 12.67 -0.56
N PRO A 138 -0.47 13.06 0.70
CA PRO A 138 0.30 12.23 1.62
C PRO A 138 -0.47 10.99 2.04
N TYR A 139 0.28 9.94 2.38
CA TYR A 139 -0.27 8.75 3.03
C TYR A 139 -0.56 9.02 4.51
N ASP A 140 -1.71 8.55 5.00
CA ASP A 140 -2.11 8.67 6.40
C ASP A 140 -1.34 7.69 7.29
N VAL A 141 -1.05 6.51 6.74
CA VAL A 141 -0.38 5.40 7.42
C VAL A 141 0.75 4.86 6.55
N LEU A 142 1.95 4.79 7.12
CA LEU A 142 3.08 4.06 6.57
C LEU A 142 3.30 2.79 7.39
N ILE A 143 3.37 1.64 6.71
CA ILE A 143 3.74 0.35 7.27
C ILE A 143 5.05 -0.08 6.62
N VAL A 144 6.06 -0.41 7.42
CA VAL A 144 7.33 -0.97 6.94
C VAL A 144 7.46 -2.41 7.43
N ASP A 145 7.32 -3.37 6.52
CA ASP A 145 7.58 -4.78 6.78
C ASP A 145 9.09 -5.06 6.73
N GLU A 146 9.55 -6.02 7.55
CA GLU A 146 10.97 -6.37 7.68
C GLU A 146 11.88 -5.14 7.94
N ALA A 147 11.40 -4.17 8.73
CA ALA A 147 12.11 -2.92 9.02
C ALA A 147 13.50 -3.13 9.64
N SER A 148 13.70 -4.21 10.40
CA SER A 148 15.00 -4.56 10.98
C SER A 148 16.02 -5.05 9.96
N GLN A 149 15.60 -5.35 8.73
CA GLN A 149 16.49 -5.75 7.61
C GLN A 149 16.84 -4.56 6.70
N ALA A 150 16.33 -3.36 7.00
CA ALA A 150 16.58 -2.14 6.25
C ALA A 150 17.62 -1.26 6.96
N THR A 151 18.32 -0.43 6.20
CA THR A 151 19.15 0.64 6.78
C THR A 151 18.23 1.74 7.29
N GLU A 152 18.66 2.47 8.33
CA GLU A 152 17.87 3.61 8.85
C GLU A 152 17.52 4.60 7.72
N LEU A 153 18.49 4.93 6.86
CA LEU A 153 18.26 5.81 5.71
C LEU A 153 17.22 5.27 4.74
N SER A 154 17.18 3.97 4.46
CA SER A 154 16.17 3.43 3.54
C SER A 154 14.77 3.43 4.16
N THR A 155 14.65 3.27 5.48
CA THR A 155 13.36 3.40 6.19
C THR A 155 12.82 4.83 6.21
N LEU A 156 13.66 5.83 5.94
CA LEU A 156 13.29 7.25 5.86
C LEU A 156 12.89 7.70 4.44
N ILE A 157 13.13 6.90 3.40
CA ILE A 157 12.70 7.24 2.03
C ILE A 157 11.18 7.45 1.93
N PRO A 158 10.32 6.61 2.53
CA PRO A 158 8.87 6.81 2.49
C PRO A 158 8.33 7.82 3.51
N PHE A 159 9.16 8.70 4.10
CA PHE A 159 8.71 9.68 5.10
C PHE A 159 8.40 11.07 4.49
#